data_AF-A0A815LK85-F1
#
_entry.id   AF-A0A815LK85-F1
#
_cell.length_a   1.000
_cell.length_b   1.000
_cell.length_c   1.000
_cell.angle_alpha   90.00
_cell.angle_beta   90.00
_cell.angle_gamma   90.00
#
_symmetry.space_group_name_H-M   'P 1'
#
loop_
_entity.id
_entity.type
_entity.pdbx_description
1 polymer ?
#
loop_
_entity_poly.entity_id
_entity_poly.type
_entity_poly.pdbx_seq_one_letter_code
_entity_poly.pdbx_strand_id
1 'polypeptide(L)'
;MAWFTLPVVVVIVPDAVPLMPLGPLSIREPLSNGYIDNVALTTRAKSSVEILRDASLIAYYSFDSPNPTVDNGPNGLDGTSNNIVTATGRVNEAMRFLGSSSSYFRAYGFYQMFYGVVSLKPFSMAMWINPSSISYPASCSGSANGYYQGYVDELYIYNRELSQTDVTSLANP
;
A
#
# COMPACT_ATOMS: atom_id res chain seq x y z
N MET A 1 5.10 46.63 0.75
CA MET A 1 5.45 45.67 1.82
C MET A 1 4.27 44.71 1.93
N ALA A 2 4.40 43.54 1.33
CA ALA A 2 3.28 42.65 1.03
C ALA A 2 3.05 41.64 2.17
N TRP A 3 1.79 41.47 2.53
CA TRP A 3 1.31 40.44 3.45
C TRP A 3 1.22 39.10 2.70
N PHE A 4 1.81 38.04 3.26
CA PHE A 4 1.59 36.67 2.79
C PHE A 4 0.57 35.99 3.69
N THR A 5 -0.63 35.72 3.17
CA THR A 5 -1.60 34.78 3.74
C THR A 5 -1.38 33.41 3.10
N LEU A 6 -1.01 32.41 3.91
CA LEU A 6 -1.05 31.01 3.51
C LEU A 6 -2.51 30.54 3.48
N PRO A 7 -3.01 29.93 2.39
CA PRO A 7 -4.22 29.13 2.50
C PRO A 7 -3.82 27.71 2.93
N VAL A 8 -4.15 27.35 4.16
CA VAL A 8 -4.36 25.94 4.51
C VAL A 8 -5.68 25.55 3.86
N VAL A 9 -5.60 24.81 2.75
CA VAL A 9 -6.79 24.23 2.12
C VAL A 9 -6.93 22.81 2.67
N VAL A 10 -7.81 22.63 3.66
CA VAL A 10 -8.35 21.31 4.01
C VAL A 10 -9.56 21.10 3.11
N VAL A 11 -9.39 20.32 2.03
CA VAL A 11 -10.52 19.87 1.22
C VAL A 11 -11.07 18.61 1.87
N ILE A 12 -12.19 18.74 2.58
CA ILE A 12 -13.09 17.61 2.82
C ILE A 12 -14.29 17.87 1.91
N VAL A 13 -14.51 17.01 0.91
CA VAL A 13 -15.71 17.07 0.08
C VAL A 13 -16.74 16.09 0.64
N PRO A 14 -17.72 16.54 1.43
CA PRO A 14 -18.99 15.85 1.52
C PRO A 14 -19.95 16.42 0.47
N ASP A 15 -20.76 15.53 -0.13
CA ASP A 15 -21.77 15.88 -1.12
C ASP A 15 -22.64 17.07 -0.66
N ALA A 16 -22.94 17.96 -1.62
CA ALA A 16 -23.57 19.24 -1.39
C ALA A 16 -24.96 19.10 -0.73
N VAL A 17 -25.04 19.49 0.55
CA VAL A 17 -26.30 19.79 1.24
C VAL A 17 -26.57 21.30 1.12
N PRO A 18 -27.82 21.75 0.90
CA PRO A 18 -28.15 23.17 0.69
C PRO A 18 -27.66 24.08 1.82
N LEU A 19 -27.06 25.21 1.44
CA LEU A 19 -26.38 26.16 2.33
C LEU A 19 -27.35 26.78 3.36
N MET A 20 -27.12 26.52 4.65
CA MET A 20 -27.68 27.31 5.75
C MET A 20 -26.73 28.45 6.16
N PRO A 21 -27.23 29.53 6.79
CA PRO A 21 -26.46 30.73 7.08
C PRO A 21 -25.31 30.46 8.06
N LEU A 22 -24.13 31.01 7.77
CA LEU A 22 -22.89 30.80 8.52
C LEU A 22 -22.91 31.52 9.88
N GLY A 23 -23.24 30.78 10.94
CA GLY A 23 -22.82 31.11 12.30
C GLY A 23 -21.33 30.78 12.53
N PRO A 24 -20.74 31.18 13.68
CA PRO A 24 -19.36 30.83 14.02
C PRO A 24 -19.16 29.31 13.95
N LEU A 25 -18.03 28.88 13.41
CA LEU A 25 -17.70 27.48 13.11
C LEU A 25 -17.82 26.63 14.40
N SER A 26 -18.97 25.97 14.56
CA SER A 26 -19.29 25.09 15.67
C SER A 26 -19.22 23.65 15.18
N ILE A 27 -18.20 22.90 15.58
CA ILE A 27 -18.09 21.45 15.36
C ILE A 27 -18.94 20.69 16.40
N ARG A 28 -20.21 21.06 16.51
CA ARG A 28 -21.22 20.30 17.28
C ARG A 28 -22.33 19.83 16.34
N GLU A 29 -22.25 18.54 16.06
CA GLU A 29 -23.26 17.57 15.53
C GLU A 29 -23.43 17.38 14.01
N PRO A 30 -23.60 16.13 13.49
CA PRO A 30 -23.25 14.82 14.05
C PRO A 30 -22.15 14.09 13.23
N LEU A 31 -21.14 13.62 13.96
CA LEU A 31 -20.47 12.32 13.85
C LEU A 31 -20.47 11.70 12.43
N SER A 32 -19.49 12.05 11.61
CA SER A 32 -19.14 11.20 10.46
C SER A 32 -18.84 9.80 10.99
N ASN A 33 -19.74 8.85 10.73
CA ASN A 33 -19.53 7.48 11.12
C ASN A 33 -18.58 6.83 10.11
N GLY A 34 -17.39 6.47 10.58
CA GLY A 34 -16.31 5.98 9.74
C GLY A 34 -15.01 5.96 10.52
N TYR A 35 -14.02 5.25 9.98
CA TYR A 35 -12.69 5.22 10.59
C TYR A 35 -11.89 6.41 10.08
N ILE A 36 -11.38 7.22 11.00
CA ILE A 36 -10.30 8.16 10.73
C ILE A 36 -9.01 7.41 11.00
N ASP A 37 -8.14 7.35 10.01
CA ASP A 37 -6.81 6.76 10.12
C ASP A 37 -5.76 7.76 9.60
N ASN A 38 -4.55 7.68 10.15
CA ASN A 38 -3.34 8.41 9.73
C ASN A 38 -3.53 9.92 9.45
N VAL A 39 -4.05 10.67 10.42
CA VAL A 39 -4.18 12.15 10.28
C VAL A 39 -2.81 12.82 10.33
N ALA A 40 -2.35 13.30 9.19
CA ALA A 40 -1.08 14.00 9.04
C ALA A 40 -1.29 15.46 8.60
N LEU A 41 -0.60 16.40 9.26
CA LEU A 41 -0.49 17.78 8.84
C LEU A 41 0.84 17.99 8.12
N THR A 42 0.83 18.70 6.98
CA THR A 42 2.05 19.00 6.22
C THR A 42 2.23 20.49 6.03
N THR A 43 3.48 20.95 5.96
CA THR A 43 3.84 22.37 5.84
C THR A 43 3.90 22.86 4.40
N ARG A 44 3.57 22.01 3.43
CA ARG A 44 3.61 22.30 1.99
C ARG A 44 2.39 21.73 1.28
N ALA A 45 2.01 22.35 0.15
CA ALA A 45 0.94 21.82 -0.70
C ALA A 45 1.41 20.57 -1.46
N LYS A 46 0.77 19.41 -1.23
CA LYS A 46 1.02 18.17 -1.98
C LYS A 46 0.45 18.27 -3.40
N SER A 47 1.14 17.65 -4.36
CA SER A 47 0.59 17.43 -5.70
C SER A 47 -0.54 16.40 -5.67
N SER A 48 -1.36 16.36 -6.72
CA SER A 48 -2.41 15.35 -6.86
C SER A 48 -1.85 13.92 -6.89
N VAL A 49 -0.64 13.74 -7.42
CA VAL A 49 0.07 12.44 -7.45
C VAL A 49 0.47 12.00 -6.05
N GLU A 50 1.04 12.90 -5.24
CA GLU A 50 1.38 12.61 -3.84
C GLU A 50 0.12 12.30 -3.02
N ILE A 51 -0.95 13.09 -3.20
CA ILE A 51 -2.23 12.85 -2.51
C ILE A 51 -2.81 11.49 -2.91
N LEU A 52 -2.82 11.17 -4.20
CA LEU A 52 -3.32 9.88 -4.69
C LEU A 52 -2.48 8.73 -4.14
N ARG A 53 -1.15 8.85 -4.14
CA ARG A 53 -0.25 7.83 -3.59
C ARG A 53 -0.54 7.61 -2.11
N ASP A 54 -0.56 8.67 -1.31
CA ASP A 54 -0.76 8.55 0.14
C ASP A 54 -2.16 8.07 0.51
N ALA A 55 -3.18 8.45 -0.27
CA ALA A 55 -4.55 8.02 -0.04
C ALA A 55 -4.82 6.57 -0.48
N SER A 56 -3.99 6.02 -1.39
CA SER A 56 -4.28 4.73 -2.01
C SER A 56 -3.26 3.62 -1.81
N LEU A 57 -2.00 3.94 -1.55
CA LEU A 57 -0.97 2.97 -1.22
C LEU A 57 -1.16 2.52 0.24
N ILE A 58 -1.41 1.24 0.42
CA ILE A 58 -1.59 0.63 1.74
C ILE A 58 -0.23 0.23 2.32
N ALA A 59 0.58 -0.47 1.52
CA ALA A 59 1.92 -0.90 1.90
C ALA A 59 2.80 -1.03 0.66
N TYR A 60 4.11 -0.84 0.84
CA TYR A 60 5.14 -1.05 -0.16
C TYR A 60 6.38 -1.71 0.46
N TYR A 61 6.77 -2.88 -0.01
CA TYR A 61 7.99 -3.57 0.42
C TYR A 61 8.97 -3.68 -0.74
N SER A 62 10.12 -3.02 -0.62
CA SER A 62 11.19 -3.11 -1.62
C SER A 62 11.98 -4.42 -1.51
N PHE A 63 11.99 -5.04 -0.33
CA PHE A 63 12.82 -6.21 0.00
C PHE A 63 14.34 -5.97 -0.03
N ASP A 64 14.75 -4.70 -0.07
CA ASP A 64 16.16 -4.28 0.00
C ASP A 64 16.75 -4.42 1.41
N SER A 65 18.00 -4.86 1.50
CA SER A 65 18.78 -4.84 2.73
C SER A 65 19.13 -3.40 3.14
N PRO A 66 19.31 -3.12 4.44
CA PRO A 66 19.34 -4.06 5.58
C PRO A 66 17.96 -4.41 6.15
N ASN A 67 16.88 -3.78 5.69
CA ASN A 67 15.55 -3.87 6.30
C ASN A 67 14.50 -4.39 5.30
N PRO A 68 14.62 -5.63 4.82
CA PRO A 68 13.80 -6.13 3.70
C PRO A 68 12.33 -6.32 4.05
N THR A 69 11.95 -6.22 5.33
CA THR A 69 10.56 -6.39 5.77
C THR A 69 9.89 -5.09 6.19
N VAL A 70 10.56 -3.94 6.08
CA VAL A 70 9.96 -2.64 6.43
C VAL A 70 8.99 -2.18 5.34
N ASP A 71 7.85 -1.67 5.78
CA ASP A 71 6.89 -0.99 4.91
C ASP A 71 7.39 0.43 4.58
N ASN A 72 7.75 0.64 3.32
CA ASN A 72 8.12 1.95 2.75
C ASN A 72 6.89 2.76 2.31
N GLY A 73 5.68 2.24 2.56
CA GLY A 73 4.40 2.91 2.39
C GLY A 73 4.04 3.83 3.57
N PRO A 74 2.87 4.50 3.50
CA PRO A 74 2.49 5.53 4.48
C PRO A 74 1.98 4.98 5.82
N ASN A 75 1.75 3.66 5.95
CA ASN A 75 1.02 3.08 7.08
C ASN A 75 1.88 2.26 8.06
N GLY A 76 3.18 2.07 7.76
CA GLY A 76 4.12 1.40 8.67
C GLY A 76 3.73 -0.04 8.98
N LEU A 77 3.15 -0.75 8.01
CA LEU A 77 2.69 -2.12 8.15
C LEU A 77 3.85 -3.11 7.99
N ASP A 78 4.86 -3.01 8.86
CA ASP A 78 6.06 -3.84 8.75
C ASP A 78 5.74 -5.34 8.76
N GLY A 79 6.45 -6.07 7.90
CA GLY A 79 6.35 -7.52 7.78
C GLY A 79 7.31 -8.27 8.69
N THR A 80 7.15 -9.60 8.67
CA THR A 80 8.09 -10.56 9.23
C THR A 80 8.39 -11.63 8.19
N SER A 81 9.62 -12.14 8.22
CA SER A 81 10.08 -13.18 7.31
C SER A 81 10.71 -14.33 8.08
N ASN A 82 10.59 -15.55 7.55
CA ASN A 82 11.29 -16.72 8.08
C ASN A 82 11.92 -17.51 6.95
N ASN A 83 13.17 -17.95 7.15
CA ASN A 83 13.93 -18.75 6.19
C ASN A 83 13.97 -18.13 4.77
N ILE A 84 14.29 -16.83 4.74
CA ILE A 84 14.36 -16.00 3.53
C ILE A 84 15.77 -15.44 3.40
N VAL A 85 16.21 -15.15 2.18
CA VAL A 85 17.49 -14.49 1.88
C VAL A 85 17.23 -13.32 0.92
N THR A 86 17.92 -12.19 1.08
CA THR A 86 17.96 -11.13 0.06
C THR A 86 19.02 -11.44 -1.00
N ALA A 87 18.72 -11.15 -2.26
CA ALA A 87 19.60 -11.40 -3.39
C ALA A 87 19.35 -10.37 -4.48
N THR A 88 20.18 -10.27 -5.51
CA THR A 88 19.95 -9.30 -6.60
C THR A 88 18.55 -9.45 -7.22
N GLY A 89 17.81 -8.34 -7.26
CA GLY A 89 16.44 -8.23 -7.73
C GLY A 89 16.32 -7.59 -9.12
N ARG A 90 15.08 -7.31 -9.51
CA ARG A 90 14.77 -6.50 -10.70
C ARG A 90 15.15 -5.05 -10.46
N VAL A 91 14.86 -4.55 -9.26
CA VAL A 91 15.32 -3.28 -8.71
C VAL A 91 16.18 -3.63 -7.50
N ASN A 92 17.47 -3.25 -7.50
CA ASN A 92 18.39 -3.51 -6.39
C ASN A 92 18.40 -4.98 -5.91
N GLU A 93 17.76 -5.29 -4.78
CA GLU A 93 17.63 -6.61 -4.18
C GLU A 93 16.18 -7.09 -4.11
N ALA A 94 15.99 -8.40 -4.12
CA ALA A 94 14.73 -9.09 -4.04
C ALA A 94 14.73 -10.12 -2.92
N MET A 95 13.54 -10.48 -2.48
CA MET A 95 13.30 -11.52 -1.50
C MET A 95 13.33 -12.91 -2.15
N ARG A 96 14.28 -13.78 -1.76
CA ARG A 96 14.39 -15.16 -2.25
C ARG A 96 13.69 -16.16 -1.34
N PHE A 97 12.71 -16.86 -1.89
CA PHE A 97 12.01 -17.97 -1.27
C PHE A 97 12.69 -19.31 -1.62
N LEU A 98 12.80 -20.18 -0.63
CA LEU A 98 13.59 -21.42 -0.70
C LEU A 98 12.77 -22.68 -1.01
N GLY A 99 11.46 -22.56 -1.29
CA GLY A 99 10.63 -23.70 -1.68
C GLY A 99 10.30 -24.66 -0.53
N SER A 100 10.12 -24.13 0.69
CA SER A 100 9.82 -24.92 1.90
C SER A 100 8.69 -24.30 2.72
N SER A 101 8.06 -25.10 3.58
CA SER A 101 6.99 -24.67 4.50
C SER A 101 7.41 -23.61 5.51
N SER A 102 8.72 -23.51 5.77
CA SER A 102 9.30 -22.51 6.65
C SER A 102 9.72 -21.24 5.91
N SER A 103 9.74 -21.21 4.58
CA SER A 103 10.15 -20.04 3.78
C SER A 103 8.94 -19.16 3.48
N TYR A 104 8.71 -18.12 4.27
CA TYR A 104 7.60 -17.19 4.05
C TYR A 104 7.93 -15.74 4.44
N PHE A 105 7.19 -14.83 3.81
CA PHE A 105 7.01 -13.45 4.25
C PHE A 105 5.55 -13.26 4.60
N ARG A 106 5.28 -12.49 5.66
CA ARG A 106 3.92 -12.14 6.07
C ARG A 106 3.91 -10.74 6.65
N ALA A 107 2.81 -10.02 6.40
CA ALA A 107 2.50 -8.76 7.05
C ALA A 107 1.06 -8.81 7.57
N TYR A 108 0.78 -8.01 8.60
CA TYR A 108 -0.52 -7.93 9.26
C TYR A 108 -1.01 -6.47 9.25
N GLY A 109 -2.27 -6.25 9.63
CA GLY A 109 -2.84 -4.89 9.74
C GLY A 109 -3.59 -4.39 8.50
N PHE A 110 -3.84 -5.25 7.51
CA PHE A 110 -4.65 -4.94 6.31
C PHE A 110 -6.16 -4.91 6.60
N TYR A 111 -6.61 -4.15 7.59
CA TYR A 111 -8.00 -4.11 8.07
C TYR A 111 -9.02 -3.64 7.02
N GLN A 112 -8.56 -2.96 5.96
CA GLN A 112 -9.40 -2.41 4.90
C GLN A 112 -9.53 -3.32 3.66
N MET A 113 -8.80 -4.44 3.59
CA MET A 113 -8.67 -5.25 2.36
C MET A 113 -9.26 -6.67 2.46
N PHE A 114 -8.93 -7.37 3.54
CA PHE A 114 -9.28 -8.78 3.72
C PHE A 114 -10.32 -8.92 4.84
N TYR A 115 -11.25 -9.86 4.67
CA TYR A 115 -12.42 -10.03 5.53
C TYR A 115 -12.03 -10.05 7.02
N GLY A 116 -12.52 -9.06 7.78
CA GLY A 116 -12.20 -8.92 9.21
C GLY A 116 -13.03 -7.87 9.94
N VAL A 117 -13.28 -6.69 9.34
CA VAL A 117 -14.03 -5.59 9.99
C VAL A 117 -14.99 -4.82 9.06
N VAL A 118 -14.74 -4.75 7.74
CA VAL A 118 -15.62 -4.04 6.76
C VAL A 118 -15.91 -4.87 5.51
N SER A 119 -16.95 -4.49 4.77
CA SER A 119 -17.31 -5.04 3.44
C SER A 119 -16.09 -5.03 2.50
N LEU A 120 -15.92 -6.08 1.70
CA LEU A 120 -14.86 -6.21 0.70
C LEU A 120 -14.76 -4.92 -0.14
N LYS A 121 -13.65 -4.20 0.00
CA LYS A 121 -13.31 -3.06 -0.84
C LYS A 121 -12.46 -3.54 -2.02
N PRO A 122 -12.57 -2.91 -3.20
CA PRO A 122 -11.64 -3.16 -4.29
C PRO A 122 -10.20 -2.91 -3.82
N PHE A 123 -9.29 -3.79 -4.20
CA PHE A 123 -7.87 -3.63 -3.93
C PHE A 123 -7.06 -4.15 -5.13
N SER A 124 -5.80 -3.76 -5.19
CA SER A 124 -4.86 -4.24 -6.21
C SER A 124 -3.51 -4.53 -5.57
N MET A 125 -2.80 -5.51 -6.12
CA MET A 125 -1.42 -5.81 -5.75
C MET A 125 -0.57 -5.83 -7.01
N ALA A 126 0.63 -5.28 -6.94
CA ALA A 126 1.62 -5.34 -8.01
C ALA A 126 2.95 -5.78 -7.42
N MET A 127 3.65 -6.70 -8.10
CA MET A 127 4.96 -7.18 -7.69
C MET A 127 5.70 -7.77 -8.89
N TRP A 128 7.02 -7.80 -8.81
CA TRP A 128 7.85 -8.60 -9.70
C TRP A 128 8.04 -9.99 -9.12
N ILE A 129 7.94 -11.01 -9.98
CA ILE A 129 8.07 -12.42 -9.60
C ILE A 129 8.98 -13.12 -10.60
N ASN A 130 10.01 -13.81 -10.10
CA ASN A 130 10.94 -14.61 -10.88
C ASN A 130 11.05 -16.02 -10.27
N PRO A 131 10.19 -16.97 -10.69
CA PRO A 131 10.19 -18.34 -10.14
C PRO A 131 11.41 -19.13 -10.61
N SER A 132 12.04 -19.92 -9.72
CA SER A 132 13.15 -20.81 -10.08
C SER A 132 12.71 -22.12 -10.72
N SER A 133 11.43 -22.46 -10.60
CA SER A 133 10.81 -23.60 -11.28
C SER A 133 9.47 -23.20 -11.87
N ILE A 134 9.31 -23.42 -13.18
CA ILE A 134 8.05 -23.17 -13.92
C ILE A 134 7.24 -24.45 -14.15
N SER A 135 7.69 -25.61 -13.66
CA SER A 135 6.83 -26.79 -13.57
C SER A 135 5.76 -26.48 -12.53
N TYR A 136 4.56 -26.17 -13.03
CA TYR A 136 3.39 -25.61 -12.34
C TYR A 136 3.43 -24.09 -12.16
N PRO A 137 3.15 -23.30 -13.22
CA PRO A 137 2.82 -21.90 -13.05
C PRO A 137 1.45 -21.83 -12.36
N ALA A 138 1.41 -21.25 -11.16
CA ALA A 138 0.17 -20.88 -10.48
C ALA A 138 -0.81 -22.00 -10.09
N SER A 139 -0.33 -23.16 -9.63
CA SER A 139 -1.15 -23.99 -8.72
C SER A 139 -0.62 -23.88 -7.30
N CYS A 140 -1.55 -23.65 -6.38
CA CYS A 140 -1.48 -23.96 -4.96
C CYS A 140 -1.27 -25.48 -4.68
N SER A 141 -0.51 -26.16 -5.54
CA SER A 141 -0.19 -27.59 -5.49
C SER A 141 0.90 -27.92 -6.51
N GLY A 142 2.08 -28.36 -6.06
CA GLY A 142 2.91 -29.24 -6.90
C GLY A 142 4.39 -28.95 -7.15
N SER A 143 5.13 -28.19 -6.33
CA SER A 143 6.49 -28.71 -6.02
C SER A 143 6.30 -30.04 -5.27
N ALA A 144 7.30 -30.90 -5.16
CA ALA A 144 7.19 -32.09 -4.30
C ALA A 144 6.70 -31.75 -2.86
N ASN A 145 6.73 -30.46 -2.47
CA ASN A 145 6.14 -29.86 -1.28
C ASN A 145 5.14 -28.69 -1.49
N GLY A 146 4.80 -28.27 -2.73
CA GLY A 146 3.80 -27.21 -2.99
C GLY A 146 4.12 -25.76 -2.59
N TYR A 147 5.39 -25.42 -2.29
CA TYR A 147 5.79 -24.08 -1.86
C TYR A 147 6.50 -23.28 -2.96
N TYR A 148 6.29 -21.96 -2.97
CA TYR A 148 6.96 -21.07 -3.92
C TYR A 148 8.48 -21.06 -3.72
N GLN A 149 9.20 -21.17 -4.81
CA GLN A 149 10.65 -21.01 -4.88
C GLN A 149 11.00 -20.03 -5.99
N GLY A 150 11.74 -18.99 -5.65
CA GLY A 150 12.03 -17.90 -6.57
C GLY A 150 12.21 -16.58 -5.85
N TYR A 151 12.15 -15.49 -6.61
CA TYR A 151 12.36 -14.14 -6.13
C TYR A 151 11.06 -13.33 -6.27
N VAL A 152 10.73 -12.58 -5.22
CA VAL A 152 9.70 -11.54 -5.27
C VAL A 152 10.38 -10.21 -4.99
N ASP A 153 10.00 -9.20 -5.75
CA ASP A 153 10.59 -7.87 -5.69
C ASP A 153 9.50 -6.80 -5.81
N GLU A 154 9.71 -5.66 -5.16
CA GLU A 154 8.85 -4.47 -5.25
C GLU A 154 7.34 -4.76 -5.04
N LEU A 155 6.94 -5.22 -3.85
CA LEU A 155 5.53 -5.51 -3.55
C LEU A 155 4.78 -4.22 -3.18
N TYR A 156 3.84 -3.82 -4.03
CA TYR A 156 2.91 -2.72 -3.78
C TYR A 156 1.49 -3.24 -3.54
N ILE A 157 0.79 -2.63 -2.58
CA ILE A 157 -0.59 -2.97 -2.22
C ILE A 157 -1.43 -1.70 -2.19
N TYR A 158 -2.55 -1.68 -2.93
CA TYR A 158 -3.42 -0.51 -3.11
C TYR A 158 -4.85 -0.78 -2.69
N ASN A 159 -5.54 0.24 -2.14
CA ASN A 159 -6.99 0.23 -1.83
C ASN A 159 -7.88 0.65 -3.03
N ARG A 160 -7.31 0.64 -4.24
CA ARG A 160 -7.96 1.05 -5.48
C ARG A 160 -7.59 0.11 -6.61
N GLU A 161 -8.37 0.18 -7.68
CA GLU A 161 -7.99 -0.39 -8.96
C GLU A 161 -6.85 0.42 -9.58
N LEU A 162 -5.90 -0.28 -10.19
CA LEU A 162 -4.82 0.33 -10.96
C LEU A 162 -5.28 0.61 -12.38
N SER A 163 -5.03 1.82 -12.86
CA SER A 163 -5.23 2.16 -14.27
C SER A 163 -4.16 1.51 -15.14
N GLN A 164 -4.41 1.42 -16.45
CA GLN A 164 -3.40 0.95 -17.40
C GLN A 164 -2.10 1.77 -17.31
N THR A 165 -2.20 3.08 -17.06
CA THR A 165 -1.03 3.95 -16.89
C THR A 165 -0.24 3.61 -15.62
N ASP A 166 -0.92 3.30 -14.51
CA ASP A 166 -0.26 2.84 -13.28
C ASP A 166 0.48 1.53 -13.52
N VAL A 167 -0.17 0.56 -14.17
CA VAL A 167 0.42 -0.75 -14.49
C VAL A 167 1.67 -0.60 -15.37
N THR A 168 1.60 0.22 -16.42
CA THR A 168 2.74 0.45 -17.31
C THR A 168 3.92 1.11 -16.57
N SER A 169 3.63 2.02 -15.64
CA SER A 169 4.66 2.69 -14.84
C SER A 169 5.34 1.71 -13.89
N LEU A 170 4.57 0.86 -13.20
CA LEU A 170 5.09 -0.17 -12.30
C LEU A 170 5.88 -1.27 -13.04
N ALA A 171 5.49 -1.57 -14.28
CA ALA A 171 6.20 -2.53 -15.12
C ALA A 171 7.53 -1.98 -15.71
N ASN A 172 7.77 -0.67 -15.63
CA ASN A 172 8.97 -0.03 -16.13
C ASN A 172 9.51 1.00 -15.12
N PRO A 173 9.93 0.54 -13.93
CA PRO A 173 10.43 1.40 -12.86
C PRO A 173 11.78 2.04 -13.20
#